data_AF-A0A7C7D641-F1
#
_entry.id   AF-A0A7C7D641-F1
#
_cell.length_a   1.000
_cell.length_b   1.000
_cell.length_c   1.000
_cell.angle_alpha   90.00
_cell.angle_beta   90.00
_cell.angle_gamma   90.00
#
_symmetry.space_group_name_H-M   'P 1'
#
loop_
_entity.id
_entity.type
_entity.pdbx_description
1 polymer ?
#
loop_
_entity_poly.entity_id
_entity_poly.type
_entity_poly.pdbx_seq_one_letter_code
_entity_poly.pdbx_strand_id
1 'polypeptide(L)'
;MAAKANKDVEIVCDLEITKDSNTDYRKKFSETILSAIHKENLRKTAFSTYFYGGKRTMKERFSNIFDMRKKRKGIVAFLTVLISITIIGGIVACSTQNKGKDTGNNTDKIADKNAGSNTDENADESTSAPDDAVNVVKRHLEAMKKNDYETWKSTLWPAEKNEQNFTPTFEKPGDLGVISLYIEKVEVSDELTRRNKEAYIGSELAQSNGWSDEYISENMIVVFAQYTVDYDNTKVPYSEGHLSQYFILVRDNNDSPWLIWSEMSPS
;
A
#
# COMPACT_ATOMS: atom_id res chain seq x y z
N MET A 1 16.60 -15.14 -3.44
CA MET A 1 16.37 -16.25 -2.48
C MET A 1 16.94 -15.95 -1.10
N ALA A 2 18.17 -15.42 -0.99
CA ALA A 2 18.79 -15.06 0.30
C ALA A 2 18.03 -13.97 1.10
N ALA A 3 17.51 -12.95 0.43
CA ALA A 3 16.76 -11.85 1.06
C ALA A 3 15.51 -12.27 1.84
N LYS A 4 14.71 -13.18 1.27
CA LYS A 4 13.50 -13.71 1.91
C LYS A 4 13.85 -14.50 3.17
N ALA A 5 14.90 -15.30 3.11
CA ALA A 5 15.40 -16.04 4.27
C ALA A 5 15.90 -15.08 5.37
N ASN A 6 16.64 -14.02 5.01
CA ASN A 6 17.11 -13.03 5.98
C ASN A 6 15.95 -12.30 6.67
N LYS A 7 14.90 -11.94 5.91
CA LYS A 7 13.68 -11.36 6.48
C LYS A 7 12.97 -12.31 7.44
N ASP A 8 12.84 -13.58 7.07
CA ASP A 8 12.18 -14.58 7.92
C ASP A 8 12.96 -14.78 9.23
N VAL A 9 14.29 -14.72 9.18
CA VAL A 9 15.16 -14.76 10.38
C VAL A 9 14.85 -13.59 11.32
N GLU A 10 14.79 -12.35 10.81
CA GLU A 10 14.46 -11.17 11.64
C GLU A 10 13.08 -11.30 12.30
N ILE A 11 12.07 -11.75 11.56
CA ILE A 11 10.71 -11.95 12.08
C ILE A 11 10.70 -12.99 13.19
N VAL A 12 11.40 -14.11 13.03
CA VAL A 12 11.49 -15.16 14.05
C VAL A 12 12.23 -14.66 15.28
N CYS A 13 13.32 -13.91 15.11
CA CYS A 13 14.07 -13.30 16.21
C CYS A 13 13.20 -12.31 17.00
N ASP A 14 12.50 -11.40 16.32
CA ASP A 14 11.59 -10.45 16.95
C ASP A 14 10.46 -11.15 17.71
N LEU A 15 9.90 -12.21 17.13
CA LEU A 15 8.84 -13.00 17.74
C LEU A 15 9.33 -13.73 19.00
N GLU A 16 10.53 -14.31 18.97
CA GLU A 16 11.06 -15.02 20.13
C GLU A 16 11.38 -14.06 21.28
N ILE A 17 11.98 -12.90 20.99
CA ILE A 17 12.24 -11.85 21.98
C ILE A 17 10.94 -11.36 22.62
N THR A 18 9.86 -11.28 21.84
CA THR A 18 8.62 -10.66 22.31
C THR A 18 7.60 -11.65 22.83
N LYS A 19 7.75 -12.96 22.60
CA LYS A 19 6.77 -14.04 22.86
C LYS A 19 6.00 -13.94 24.19
N ASP A 20 6.70 -13.74 25.29
CA ASP A 20 6.12 -13.68 26.65
C ASP A 20 6.10 -12.27 27.24
N SER A 21 6.30 -11.25 26.39
CA SER A 21 6.35 -9.85 26.80
C SER A 21 5.00 -9.13 26.66
N ASN A 22 4.80 -8.12 27.51
CA ASN A 22 3.63 -7.25 27.48
C ASN A 22 3.74 -6.15 26.41
N THR A 23 2.65 -5.41 26.21
CA THR A 23 2.57 -4.34 25.20
C THR A 23 3.61 -3.24 25.42
N ASP A 24 3.90 -2.88 26.67
CA ASP A 24 4.87 -1.83 27.00
C ASP A 24 6.30 -2.22 26.60
N TYR A 25 6.69 -3.47 26.82
CA TYR A 25 7.97 -3.99 26.39
C TYR A 25 8.07 -4.03 24.86
N ARG A 26 7.02 -4.52 24.19
CA ARG A 26 6.95 -4.55 22.71
C ARG A 26 7.05 -3.15 22.11
N LYS A 27 6.45 -2.15 22.75
CA LYS A 27 6.56 -0.73 22.37
C LYS A 27 7.99 -0.23 22.51
N LYS A 28 8.62 -0.39 23.67
CA LYS A 28 10.02 0.04 23.90
C LYS A 28 11.00 -0.67 22.97
N PHE A 29 10.79 -1.96 22.72
CA PHE A 29 11.58 -2.74 21.77
C PHE A 29 11.42 -2.20 20.34
N SER A 30 10.18 -1.92 19.92
CA SER A 30 9.91 -1.32 18.60
C SER A 30 10.51 0.08 18.45
N GLU A 31 10.44 0.91 19.50
CA GLU A 31 11.11 2.23 19.56
C GLU A 31 12.63 2.10 19.46
N THR A 32 13.21 1.06 20.07
CA THR A 32 14.64 0.77 19.98
C THR A 32 15.03 0.40 18.54
N ILE A 33 14.25 -0.46 17.89
CA ILE A 33 14.45 -0.79 16.47
C ILE A 33 14.32 0.46 15.59
N LEU A 34 13.30 1.29 15.82
CA LEU A 34 13.06 2.51 15.05
C LEU A 34 14.20 3.53 15.24
N SER A 35 14.67 3.68 16.47
CA SER A 35 15.81 4.55 16.82
C SER A 35 17.11 4.06 16.18
N ALA A 36 17.35 2.74 16.16
CA ALA A 36 18.51 2.16 15.48
C ALA A 36 18.47 2.46 13.96
N ILE A 37 17.31 2.30 13.32
CA ILE A 37 17.14 2.64 11.89
C ILE A 37 17.39 4.13 11.64
N HIS A 38 16.81 5.01 12.46
CA HIS A 38 16.98 6.45 12.31
C HIS A 38 18.44 6.88 12.50
N LYS A 39 19.14 6.27 13.46
CA LYS A 39 20.54 6.56 13.78
C LYS A 39 21.54 5.98 12.77
N GLU A 40 21.25 4.81 12.18
CA GLU A 40 22.11 4.20 11.15
C GLU A 40 21.92 4.82 9.75
N ASN A 41 20.84 5.55 9.50
CA ASN A 41 20.74 6.43 8.32
C ASN A 41 21.89 7.49 8.27
N LEU A 42 22.53 7.76 9.41
CA LEU A 42 23.71 8.65 9.51
C LEU A 42 25.06 7.93 9.35
N ARG A 43 25.10 6.59 9.43
CA ARG A 43 26.33 5.80 9.32
C ARG A 43 26.05 4.50 8.57
N LYS A 44 26.44 4.45 7.29
CA LYS A 44 26.39 3.24 6.45
C LYS A 44 27.24 2.12 7.07
N THR A 45 26.64 1.28 7.91
CA THR A 45 27.28 0.05 8.39
C THR A 45 26.68 -1.16 7.70
N ALA A 46 27.58 -1.99 7.14
CA ALA A 46 27.28 -3.23 6.43
C ALA A 46 27.12 -4.40 7.39
N PHE A 47 26.16 -4.33 8.33
CA PHE A 47 25.83 -5.48 9.17
C PHE A 47 24.76 -6.35 8.53
N SER A 48 24.82 -7.65 8.86
CA SER A 48 24.00 -8.74 8.32
C SER A 48 22.54 -8.76 8.80
N THR A 49 22.12 -7.79 9.61
CA THR A 49 20.73 -7.66 10.06
C THR A 49 19.93 -6.95 8.99
N TYR A 50 18.82 -7.55 8.56
CA TYR A 50 18.04 -7.10 7.41
C TYR A 50 17.17 -5.88 7.75
N PHE A 51 17.76 -4.83 8.35
CA PHE A 51 17.11 -3.55 8.59
C PHE A 51 16.86 -2.76 7.28
N TYR A 52 17.47 -3.19 6.17
CA TYR A 52 17.38 -2.56 4.84
C TYR A 52 16.18 -2.99 3.99
N GLY A 53 15.27 -3.83 4.50
CA GLY A 53 14.06 -4.26 3.77
C GLY A 53 13.00 -3.16 3.54
N GLY A 54 13.31 -1.90 3.85
CA GLY A 54 12.45 -0.73 3.68
C GLY A 54 11.21 -0.69 4.61
N LYS A 55 10.36 0.32 4.39
CA LYS A 55 9.13 0.57 5.17
C LYS A 55 8.22 -0.65 5.27
N ARG A 56 8.12 -1.45 4.19
CA ARG A 56 7.29 -2.67 4.13
C ARG A 56 7.78 -3.74 5.11
N THR A 57 9.06 -4.06 5.08
CA THR A 57 9.64 -5.05 5.98
C THR A 57 9.50 -4.62 7.43
N MET A 58 9.68 -3.32 7.71
CA MET A 58 9.49 -2.79 9.05
C MET A 58 8.04 -2.80 9.53
N LYS A 59 7.07 -2.44 8.67
CA LYS A 59 5.65 -2.59 8.97
C LYS A 59 5.28 -4.04 9.29
N GLU A 60 5.81 -4.99 8.54
CA GLU A 60 5.53 -6.42 8.74
C GLU A 60 6.16 -6.96 10.02
N ARG A 61 7.39 -6.55 10.35
CA ARG A 61 8.02 -6.86 11.64
C ARG A 61 7.19 -6.33 12.80
N PHE A 62 6.82 -5.05 12.78
CA PHE A 62 6.01 -4.45 13.83
C PHE A 62 4.61 -5.09 13.93
N SER A 63 3.96 -5.37 12.80
CA SER A 63 2.68 -6.08 12.80
C SER A 63 2.78 -7.45 13.46
N ASN A 64 3.89 -8.18 13.28
CA ASN A 64 4.12 -9.46 13.95
C ASN A 64 4.49 -9.30 15.43
N ILE A 65 5.29 -8.28 15.78
CA ILE A 65 5.60 -7.92 17.17
C ILE A 65 4.33 -7.58 17.96
N PHE A 66 3.34 -6.93 17.36
CA PHE A 66 2.09 -6.59 18.06
C PHE A 66 0.96 -7.62 17.87
N ASP A 67 1.16 -8.68 17.07
CA ASP A 67 0.17 -9.75 16.93
C ASP A 67 0.19 -10.70 18.14
N MET A 68 -0.54 -10.32 19.18
CA MET A 68 -0.69 -11.09 20.41
C MET A 68 -1.79 -12.18 20.32
N ARG A 69 -2.40 -12.38 19.14
CA ARG A 69 -3.45 -13.39 18.99
C ARG A 69 -2.83 -14.78 19.19
N LYS A 70 -3.33 -15.54 20.16
CA LYS A 70 -2.98 -16.96 20.32
C LYS A 70 -3.37 -17.69 19.03
N LYS A 71 -2.39 -18.05 18.18
CA LYS A 71 -2.63 -18.74 16.91
C LYS A 71 -3.09 -20.19 17.19
N ARG A 72 -4.39 -20.38 17.45
CA ARG A 72 -5.05 -21.70 17.66
C ARG A 72 -5.24 -22.49 16.36
N LYS A 73 -4.48 -22.19 15.31
CA LYS A 73 -4.68 -22.77 13.96
C LYS A 73 -4.44 -24.29 13.96
N GLY A 74 -3.51 -24.79 14.78
CA GLY A 74 -3.27 -26.23 14.92
C GLY A 74 -4.37 -26.97 15.68
N ILE A 75 -4.99 -26.34 16.67
CA ILE A 75 -6.07 -26.95 17.48
C ILE A 75 -7.35 -27.11 16.65
N VAL A 76 -7.69 -26.11 15.83
CA VAL A 76 -8.87 -26.18 14.96
C VAL A 76 -8.69 -27.28 13.91
N ALA A 77 -7.52 -27.35 13.27
CA ALA A 77 -7.21 -28.41 12.30
C ALA A 77 -7.27 -29.81 12.95
N PHE A 78 -6.71 -29.98 14.15
CA PHE A 78 -6.76 -31.25 14.88
C PHE A 78 -8.20 -31.67 15.23
N LEU A 79 -9.04 -30.72 15.67
CA LEU A 79 -10.45 -30.98 15.97
C LEU A 79 -11.25 -31.34 14.72
N THR A 80 -11.00 -30.69 13.58
CA THR A 80 -11.68 -31.04 12.32
C THR A 80 -11.35 -32.45 11.85
N VAL A 81 -10.09 -32.88 12.01
CA VAL A 81 -9.66 -34.24 11.67
C VAL A 81 -10.32 -35.26 12.61
N LEU A 82 -10.35 -35.00 13.92
CA LEU A 82 -11.05 -35.88 14.88
C LEU A 82 -12.54 -36.05 14.56
N ILE A 83 -13.24 -34.95 14.24
CA ILE A 83 -14.66 -34.98 13.86
C ILE A 83 -14.86 -35.82 12.59
N SER A 84 -13.99 -35.65 11.58
CA SER A 84 -14.08 -36.43 10.34
C SER A 84 -13.89 -37.94 10.55
N ILE A 85 -13.02 -38.35 11.47
CA ILE A 85 -12.80 -39.77 11.79
C ILE A 85 -14.04 -40.37 12.50
N THR A 86 -14.69 -39.61 13.39
CA THR A 86 -15.90 -40.08 14.09
C THR A 86 -17.11 -40.26 13.17
N ILE A 87 -17.24 -39.45 12.12
CA ILE A 87 -18.36 -39.54 11.16
C ILE A 87 -18.22 -40.81 10.30
N ILE A 88 -17.00 -41.19 9.93
CA ILE A 88 -16.76 -42.38 9.10
C ILE A 88 -16.97 -43.68 9.89
N GLY A 89 -16.71 -43.69 11.21
CA GLY A 89 -16.95 -44.86 12.07
C GLY A 89 -18.41 -45.11 12.45
N GLY A 90 -19.32 -44.14 12.24
CA GLY A 90 -20.71 -44.21 12.67
C GLY A 90 -21.71 -44.83 11.68
N ILE A 91 -21.29 -45.24 10.48
CA ILE A 91 -22.19 -45.65 9.38
C ILE A 91 -22.04 -47.14 9.04
N VAL A 92 -21.95 -48.00 10.05
CA VAL A 92 -22.32 -49.42 9.94
C VAL A 92 -23.63 -49.62 10.72
N ALA A 93 -24.71 -49.03 10.22
CA ALA A 93 -26.06 -49.35 10.62
C ALA A 93 -26.98 -49.18 9.39
N CYS A 94 -27.46 -50.30 8.87
CA CYS A 94 -28.32 -50.41 7.69
C CYS A 94 -29.57 -49.55 7.78
N SER A 95 -29.97 -48.91 6.67
CA SER A 95 -31.35 -48.48 6.46
C SER A 95 -31.88 -49.00 5.12
N THR A 96 -33.04 -49.66 5.18
CA THR A 96 -33.83 -50.20 4.06
C THR A 96 -35.02 -49.30 3.71
N GLN A 97 -35.28 -49.17 2.39
CA GLN A 97 -36.56 -48.91 1.68
C GLN A 97 -37.38 -47.63 1.98
N ASN A 98 -38.21 -47.04 1.10
CA ASN A 98 -38.49 -47.02 -0.35
C ASN A 98 -39.72 -46.07 -0.57
N LYS A 99 -39.88 -45.54 -1.81
CA LYS A 99 -41.07 -44.89 -2.45
C LYS A 99 -41.50 -43.48 -1.96
N GLY A 100 -41.92 -42.54 -2.84
CA GLY A 100 -42.06 -42.50 -4.30
C GLY A 100 -42.86 -41.26 -4.76
N LYS A 101 -42.82 -40.97 -6.09
CA LYS A 101 -43.75 -40.20 -6.99
C LYS A 101 -44.19 -38.77 -6.58
N ASP A 102 -44.45 -37.79 -7.44
CA ASP A 102 -44.92 -37.67 -8.84
C ASP A 102 -44.32 -36.37 -9.45
N THR A 103 -43.84 -36.31 -10.70
CA THR A 103 -44.54 -36.15 -12.01
C THR A 103 -44.99 -34.71 -12.35
N GLY A 104 -44.46 -34.15 -13.45
CA GLY A 104 -45.12 -33.07 -14.20
C GLY A 104 -44.21 -32.09 -14.98
N ASN A 105 -43.89 -32.47 -16.24
CA ASN A 105 -43.90 -31.70 -17.52
C ASN A 105 -43.22 -30.30 -17.63
N ASN A 106 -42.71 -29.82 -18.77
CA ASN A 106 -42.16 -30.31 -20.05
C ASN A 106 -41.65 -29.03 -20.80
N THR A 107 -40.51 -29.13 -21.50
CA THR A 107 -40.05 -28.46 -22.78
C THR A 107 -40.58 -27.06 -23.17
N ASP A 108 -39.87 -26.14 -23.86
CA ASP A 108 -38.73 -26.24 -24.78
C ASP A 108 -38.24 -24.80 -25.14
N LYS A 109 -36.92 -24.66 -25.37
CA LYS A 109 -36.24 -24.00 -26.51
C LYS A 109 -36.20 -22.47 -26.80
N ILE A 110 -34.93 -22.07 -26.97
CA ILE A 110 -34.27 -21.36 -28.11
C ILE A 110 -34.21 -19.81 -28.11
N ALA A 111 -32.95 -19.36 -27.94
CA ALA A 111 -32.14 -18.34 -28.63
C ALA A 111 -32.77 -17.12 -29.34
N ASP A 112 -32.20 -15.95 -29.06
CA ASP A 112 -31.42 -15.11 -30.02
C ASP A 112 -30.75 -13.96 -29.22
N LYS A 113 -29.42 -13.79 -29.28
CA LYS A 113 -28.63 -12.89 -30.14
C LYS A 113 -28.89 -11.37 -30.02
N ASN A 114 -27.77 -10.72 -29.72
CA ASN A 114 -27.20 -9.51 -30.33
C ASN A 114 -27.25 -8.15 -29.61
N ALA A 115 -26.05 -7.55 -29.65
CA ALA A 115 -25.68 -6.12 -29.76
C ALA A 115 -26.21 -5.20 -28.65
N GLY A 116 -25.37 -4.47 -27.91
CA GLY A 116 -24.16 -3.76 -28.32
C GLY A 116 -24.43 -2.28 -28.08
N SER A 117 -23.62 -1.63 -27.25
CA SER A 117 -23.43 -0.18 -27.29
C SER A 117 -22.14 0.17 -26.55
N ASN A 118 -21.12 0.50 -27.34
CA ASN A 118 -20.01 1.34 -26.95
C ASN A 118 -20.53 2.72 -26.57
N THR A 119 -19.82 3.43 -25.70
CA THR A 119 -19.58 4.88 -25.88
C THR A 119 -18.24 5.21 -25.23
N ASP A 120 -17.23 5.23 -26.08
CA ASP A 120 -16.25 6.30 -26.30
C ASP A 120 -15.61 6.97 -25.09
N GLU A 121 -14.32 6.66 -24.99
CA GLU A 121 -13.22 7.53 -24.62
C GLU A 121 -13.46 8.99 -25.04
N ASN A 122 -13.01 9.93 -24.21
CA ASN A 122 -12.23 11.01 -24.78
C ASN A 122 -11.12 11.42 -23.84
N ALA A 123 -9.90 11.13 -24.30
CA ALA A 123 -8.66 11.69 -23.82
C ALA A 123 -8.61 13.18 -24.15
N ASP A 124 -7.98 13.96 -23.27
CA ASP A 124 -7.28 15.16 -23.70
C ASP A 124 -5.79 14.91 -23.45
N GLU A 125 -5.10 14.77 -24.58
CA GLU A 125 -3.67 14.59 -24.73
C GLU A 125 -3.09 15.99 -24.93
N SER A 126 -2.25 16.46 -24.01
CA SER A 126 -1.41 17.62 -24.25
C SER A 126 -0.03 17.37 -23.65
N THR A 127 0.93 17.22 -24.56
CA THR A 127 2.36 16.99 -24.37
C THR A 127 3.01 18.16 -23.63
N SER A 128 3.62 17.93 -22.47
CA SER A 128 4.84 18.65 -22.08
C SER A 128 5.58 17.93 -20.95
N ALA A 129 6.90 17.96 -21.04
CA ALA A 129 7.87 17.46 -20.08
C ALA A 129 7.80 18.28 -18.75
N PRO A 130 8.80 18.24 -17.83
CA PRO A 130 8.69 18.36 -16.35
C PRO A 130 7.73 19.39 -15.70
N ASP A 131 7.30 20.43 -16.40
CA ASP A 131 6.24 21.36 -15.97
C ASP A 131 4.91 20.65 -15.66
N ASP A 132 4.58 19.55 -16.33
CA ASP A 132 3.38 18.77 -16.02
C ASP A 132 3.41 18.14 -14.61
N ALA A 133 4.56 17.63 -14.17
CA ALA A 133 4.70 17.06 -12.84
C ALA A 133 4.51 18.10 -11.73
N VAL A 134 5.03 19.32 -11.92
CA VAL A 134 4.81 20.45 -11.01
C VAL A 134 3.32 20.82 -10.95
N ASN A 135 2.64 20.81 -12.10
CA ASN A 135 1.21 21.10 -12.18
C ASN A 135 0.36 20.05 -11.46
N VAL A 136 0.74 18.77 -11.49
CA VAL A 136 0.08 17.70 -10.72
C VAL A 136 0.17 17.98 -9.21
N VAL A 137 1.33 18.35 -8.70
CA VAL A 137 1.50 18.69 -7.26
C VAL A 137 0.74 19.96 -6.90
N LYS A 138 0.76 21.00 -7.73
CA LYS A 138 -0.06 22.20 -7.52
C LYS A 138 -1.55 21.87 -7.47
N ARG A 139 -2.04 21.06 -8.40
CA ARG A 139 -3.43 20.59 -8.44
C ARG A 139 -3.80 19.79 -7.20
N HIS A 140 -2.90 18.93 -6.73
CA HIS A 140 -3.06 18.19 -5.48
C HIS A 140 -3.24 19.11 -4.27
N LEU A 141 -2.32 20.07 -4.08
CA LEU A 141 -2.36 21.02 -2.96
C LEU A 141 -3.56 21.99 -3.06
N GLU A 142 -3.93 22.43 -4.26
CA GLU A 142 -5.12 23.26 -4.48
C GLU A 142 -6.42 22.48 -4.21
N ALA A 143 -6.45 21.18 -4.53
CA ALA A 143 -7.58 20.32 -4.17
C ALA A 143 -7.69 20.16 -2.64
N MET A 144 -6.57 19.98 -1.94
CA MET A 144 -6.51 19.98 -0.47
C MET A 144 -7.09 21.28 0.11
N LYS A 145 -6.63 22.43 -0.38
CA LYS A 145 -7.09 23.75 0.04
C LYS A 145 -8.60 23.96 -0.16
N LYS A 146 -9.16 23.41 -1.23
CA LYS A 146 -10.59 23.51 -1.57
C LYS A 146 -11.43 22.40 -0.93
N ASN A 147 -10.80 21.48 -0.19
CA ASN A 147 -11.43 20.28 0.34
C ASN A 147 -12.10 19.43 -0.77
N ASP A 148 -11.50 19.43 -1.98
CA ASP A 148 -11.96 18.71 -3.16
C ASP A 148 -11.35 17.31 -3.20
N TYR A 149 -12.07 16.36 -2.59
CA TYR A 149 -11.60 14.99 -2.45
C TYR A 149 -11.40 14.26 -3.79
N GLU A 150 -12.28 14.47 -4.78
CA GLU A 150 -12.18 13.73 -6.05
C GLU A 150 -11.01 14.24 -6.89
N THR A 151 -10.82 15.56 -6.96
CA THR A 151 -9.64 16.12 -7.64
C THR A 151 -8.36 15.70 -6.91
N TRP A 152 -8.32 15.76 -5.58
CA TRP A 152 -7.16 15.31 -4.80
C TRP A 152 -6.87 13.83 -5.07
N LYS A 153 -7.87 12.95 -5.00
CA LYS A 153 -7.73 11.51 -5.22
C LYS A 153 -7.26 11.20 -6.65
N SER A 154 -7.73 11.92 -7.67
CA SER A 154 -7.32 11.71 -9.06
C SER A 154 -5.86 12.09 -9.35
N THR A 155 -5.19 12.80 -8.45
CA THR A 155 -3.75 13.10 -8.58
C THR A 155 -2.86 11.94 -8.09
N LEU A 156 -3.43 10.96 -7.39
CA LEU A 156 -2.71 9.86 -6.77
C LEU A 156 -2.56 8.67 -7.71
N TRP A 157 -1.45 7.93 -7.56
CA TRP A 157 -1.26 6.67 -8.24
C TRP A 157 -2.32 5.64 -7.78
N PRO A 158 -3.06 4.97 -8.68
CA PRO A 158 -4.20 4.15 -8.31
C PRO A 158 -3.84 2.98 -7.38
N ALA A 159 -4.63 2.79 -6.32
CA ALA A 159 -4.48 1.68 -5.38
C ALA A 159 -4.70 0.29 -6.03
N GLU A 160 -5.42 0.21 -7.14
CA GLU A 160 -5.61 -1.06 -7.88
C GLU A 160 -4.32 -1.51 -8.60
N LYS A 161 -3.45 -0.56 -8.98
CA LYS A 161 -2.13 -0.85 -9.55
C LYS A 161 -1.11 -1.22 -8.48
N ASN A 162 -1.39 -0.92 -7.22
CA ASN A 162 -0.60 -1.36 -6.07
C ASN A 162 -1.46 -1.34 -4.80
N GLU A 163 -1.86 -2.51 -4.29
CA GLU A 163 -2.66 -2.66 -3.05
C GLU A 163 -2.05 -1.97 -1.80
N GLN A 164 -0.84 -1.42 -1.92
CA GLN A 164 -0.07 -0.78 -0.85
C GLN A 164 0.01 0.74 -0.94
N ASN A 165 -0.60 1.37 -1.97
CA ASN A 165 -0.65 2.82 -2.11
C ASN A 165 -1.92 3.46 -1.54
N PHE A 166 -1.71 4.66 -0.99
CA PHE A 166 -2.63 5.55 -0.28
C PHE A 166 -4.09 5.05 -0.24
N THR A 167 -4.38 4.15 0.70
CA THR A 167 -5.75 4.05 1.20
C THR A 167 -5.94 5.24 2.13
N PRO A 168 -6.80 6.21 1.78
CA PRO A 168 -7.05 7.35 2.65
C PRO A 168 -7.49 6.80 4.00
N THR A 169 -6.62 6.95 4.99
CA THR A 169 -6.85 6.36 6.31
C THR A 169 -7.76 7.26 7.11
N PHE A 170 -7.66 8.57 6.87
CA PHE A 170 -8.39 9.60 7.57
C PHE A 170 -9.22 10.48 6.62
N GLU A 171 -8.74 10.72 5.40
CA GLU A 171 -9.39 11.55 4.39
C GLU A 171 -10.65 10.86 3.83
N LYS A 172 -11.72 11.64 3.66
CA LYS A 172 -13.02 11.14 3.20
C LYS A 172 -13.59 12.06 2.13
N PRO A 173 -14.51 11.56 1.28
CA PRO A 173 -15.27 12.42 0.37
C PRO A 173 -15.86 13.64 1.10
N GLY A 174 -15.46 14.83 0.65
CA GLY A 174 -15.89 16.10 1.24
C GLY A 174 -15.24 16.48 2.57
N ASP A 175 -14.23 15.76 3.06
CA ASP A 175 -13.50 16.10 4.29
C ASP A 175 -12.07 15.54 4.30
N LEU A 176 -11.13 16.35 3.81
CA LEU A 176 -9.68 16.16 3.85
C LEU A 176 -9.07 16.66 5.17
N GLY A 177 -9.88 17.25 6.07
CA GLY A 177 -9.41 17.80 7.35
C GLY A 177 -8.56 19.08 7.22
N VAL A 178 -8.47 19.69 6.04
CA VAL A 178 -7.69 20.93 5.81
C VAL A 178 -8.54 22.15 6.19
N ILE A 179 -8.04 22.99 7.10
CA ILE A 179 -8.66 24.26 7.49
C ILE A 179 -8.17 25.39 6.59
N SER A 180 -6.86 25.47 6.38
CA SER A 180 -6.23 26.49 5.55
C SER A 180 -4.98 25.92 4.87
N LEU A 181 -4.66 26.38 3.66
CA LEU A 181 -3.44 25.99 2.96
C LEU A 181 -2.95 27.13 2.07
N TYR A 182 -1.66 27.43 2.18
CA TYR A 182 -0.94 28.42 1.37
C TYR A 182 0.29 27.80 0.73
N ILE A 183 0.31 27.75 -0.61
CA ILE A 183 1.43 27.21 -1.38
C ILE A 183 2.48 28.31 -1.59
N GLU A 184 3.70 28.07 -1.15
CA GLU A 184 4.81 29.02 -1.25
C GLU A 184 5.71 28.70 -2.43
N LYS A 185 6.03 27.41 -2.61
CA LYS A 185 6.95 26.94 -3.64
C LYS A 185 6.55 25.56 -4.12
N VAL A 186 6.63 25.33 -5.43
CA VAL A 186 6.58 23.98 -6.03
C VAL A 186 7.53 23.94 -7.20
N GLU A 187 8.49 23.02 -7.19
CA GLU A 187 9.52 22.90 -8.22
C GLU A 187 10.02 21.46 -8.36
N VAL A 188 10.54 21.10 -9.52
CA VAL A 188 11.24 19.83 -9.69
C VAL A 188 12.53 19.83 -8.86
N SER A 189 12.80 18.72 -8.17
CA SER A 189 14.07 18.49 -7.50
C SER A 189 14.95 17.55 -8.33
N ASP A 190 15.84 18.12 -9.15
CA ASP A 190 16.75 17.33 -9.99
C ASP A 190 17.67 16.42 -9.15
N GLU A 191 18.17 16.94 -8.03
CA GLU A 191 19.04 16.19 -7.13
C GLU A 191 18.31 14.99 -6.54
N LEU A 192 17.14 15.20 -5.93
CA LEU A 192 16.39 14.07 -5.38
C LEU A 192 15.88 13.15 -6.47
N THR A 193 15.50 13.65 -7.65
CA THR A 193 15.13 12.81 -8.79
C THR A 193 16.26 11.85 -9.13
N ARG A 194 17.49 12.35 -9.29
CA ARG A 194 18.67 11.52 -9.56
C ARG A 194 18.91 10.50 -8.44
N ARG A 195 18.92 10.95 -7.18
CA ARG A 195 19.18 10.07 -6.02
C ARG A 195 18.10 9.01 -5.84
N ASN A 196 16.85 9.35 -6.11
CA ASN A 196 15.72 8.42 -6.01
C ASN A 196 15.83 7.35 -7.11
N LYS A 197 16.10 7.75 -8.37
CA LYS A 197 16.36 6.80 -9.46
C LYS A 197 17.51 5.84 -9.13
N GLU A 198 18.64 6.36 -8.65
CA GLU A 198 19.78 5.55 -8.23
C GLU A 198 19.44 4.56 -7.11
N ALA A 199 18.56 4.94 -6.17
CA ALA A 199 18.13 4.07 -5.08
C ALA A 199 17.14 2.98 -5.55
N TYR A 200 16.38 3.23 -6.61
CA TYR A 200 15.38 2.30 -7.14
C TYR A 200 15.96 1.33 -8.17
N ILE A 201 16.93 1.75 -8.99
CA ILE A 201 17.58 0.91 -10.02
C ILE A 201 18.16 -0.35 -9.36
N GLY A 202 17.79 -1.52 -9.90
CA GLY A 202 18.18 -2.83 -9.35
C GLY A 202 17.61 -3.18 -7.97
N SER A 203 16.77 -2.32 -7.36
CA SER A 203 16.21 -2.57 -6.02
C SER A 203 15.12 -3.65 -6.03
N GLU A 204 14.98 -4.38 -4.92
CA GLU A 204 13.87 -5.34 -4.76
C GLU A 204 12.49 -4.65 -4.80
N LEU A 205 12.41 -3.39 -4.37
CA LEU A 205 11.17 -2.62 -4.37
C LEU A 205 10.72 -2.33 -5.80
N ALA A 206 11.64 -1.88 -6.67
CA ALA A 206 11.38 -1.72 -8.09
C ALA A 206 10.93 -3.03 -8.75
N GLN A 207 11.64 -4.13 -8.49
CA GLN A 207 11.28 -5.45 -9.02
C GLN A 207 9.88 -5.89 -8.56
N SER A 208 9.53 -5.65 -7.29
CA SER A 208 8.21 -5.98 -6.75
C SER A 208 7.08 -5.17 -7.36
N ASN A 209 7.38 -3.96 -7.86
CA ASN A 209 6.46 -3.10 -8.60
C ASN A 209 6.47 -3.37 -10.11
N GLY A 210 7.29 -4.33 -10.59
CA GLY A 210 7.45 -4.61 -12.01
C GLY A 210 8.18 -3.51 -12.79
N TRP A 211 8.92 -2.63 -12.11
CA TRP A 211 9.64 -1.53 -12.72
C TRP A 211 11.01 -1.98 -13.22
N SER A 212 11.27 -1.80 -14.51
CA SER A 212 12.60 -1.96 -15.10
C SER A 212 13.48 -0.74 -14.81
N ASP A 213 14.80 -0.91 -14.93
CA ASP A 213 15.74 0.20 -14.79
C ASP A 213 15.48 1.30 -15.83
N GLU A 214 15.13 0.90 -17.07
CA GLU A 214 14.72 1.81 -18.14
C GLU A 214 13.49 2.61 -17.74
N TYR A 215 12.46 1.93 -17.21
CA TYR A 215 11.24 2.58 -16.75
C TYR A 215 11.53 3.61 -15.66
N ILE A 216 12.35 3.28 -14.67
CA ILE A 216 12.72 4.21 -13.59
C ILE A 216 13.47 5.41 -14.15
N SER A 217 14.32 5.20 -15.14
CA SER A 217 15.10 6.27 -15.75
C SER A 217 14.23 7.31 -16.47
N GLU A 218 13.12 6.89 -17.09
CA GLU A 218 12.27 7.76 -17.90
C GLU A 218 10.97 8.22 -17.20
N ASN A 219 10.43 7.40 -16.30
CA ASN A 219 9.06 7.54 -15.78
C ASN A 219 8.99 7.76 -14.27
N MET A 220 10.05 8.35 -13.70
CA MET A 220 10.10 8.77 -12.30
C MET A 220 10.65 10.19 -12.18
N ILE A 221 10.00 11.02 -11.37
CA ILE A 221 10.43 12.38 -11.06
C ILE A 221 10.09 12.75 -9.62
N VAL A 222 10.88 13.63 -9.00
CA VAL A 222 10.62 14.15 -7.66
C VAL A 222 10.33 15.64 -7.73
N VAL A 223 9.20 16.05 -7.18
CA VAL A 223 8.79 17.45 -7.05
C VAL A 223 8.85 17.85 -5.59
N PHE A 224 9.47 18.99 -5.30
CA PHE A 224 9.53 19.59 -3.98
C PHE A 224 8.42 20.63 -3.84
N ALA A 225 7.78 20.68 -2.68
CA ALA A 225 6.87 21.76 -2.32
C ALA A 225 7.19 22.33 -0.93
N GLN A 226 7.00 23.64 -0.80
CA GLN A 226 6.89 24.35 0.47
C GLN A 226 5.49 24.97 0.55
N TYR A 227 4.82 24.74 1.66
CA TYR A 227 3.48 25.26 1.89
C TYR A 227 3.20 25.32 3.39
N THR A 228 2.33 26.24 3.79
CA THR A 228 1.80 26.31 5.15
C THR A 228 0.40 25.70 5.16
N VAL A 229 0.11 24.82 6.11
CA VAL A 229 -1.21 24.15 6.23
C VAL A 229 -1.67 24.10 7.68
N ASP A 230 -2.95 24.36 7.90
CA ASP A 230 -3.63 24.12 9.16
C ASP A 230 -4.61 22.95 8.98
N TYR A 231 -4.59 22.00 9.91
CA TYR A 231 -5.48 20.85 9.88
C TYR A 231 -6.45 20.85 11.06
N ASP A 232 -7.64 20.31 10.85
CA ASP A 232 -8.48 19.86 11.95
C ASP A 232 -7.92 18.55 12.50
N ASN A 233 -7.07 18.66 13.53
CA ASN A 233 -6.43 17.49 14.13
C ASN A 233 -7.38 16.55 14.88
N THR A 234 -8.66 16.90 15.03
CA THR A 234 -9.68 15.96 15.49
C THR A 234 -10.09 14.97 14.39
N LYS A 235 -9.84 15.31 13.12
CA LYS A 235 -10.17 14.51 11.94
C LYS A 235 -8.95 13.81 11.36
N VAL A 236 -7.83 14.52 11.25
CA VAL A 236 -6.58 14.00 10.64
C VAL A 236 -5.38 14.23 11.57
N PRO A 237 -4.56 13.21 11.89
CA PRO A 237 -3.47 13.35 12.84
C PRO A 237 -2.18 13.87 12.17
N TYR A 238 -2.28 14.85 11.28
CA TYR A 238 -1.16 15.37 10.49
C TYR A 238 -0.49 16.58 11.13
N SER A 239 0.79 16.77 10.84
CA SER A 239 1.53 17.95 11.26
C SER A 239 1.05 19.19 10.50
N GLU A 240 0.97 20.32 11.20
CA GLU A 240 0.54 21.61 10.68
C GLU A 240 1.68 22.65 10.69
N GLY A 241 1.43 23.83 10.14
CA GLY A 241 2.38 24.92 10.00
C GLY A 241 3.14 24.86 8.67
N HIS A 242 4.34 25.45 8.65
CA HIS A 242 5.18 25.50 7.45
C HIS A 242 5.85 24.15 7.21
N LEU A 243 5.47 23.49 6.12
CA LEU A 243 5.94 22.18 5.73
C LEU A 243 6.79 22.26 4.46
N SER A 244 7.82 21.42 4.45
CA SER A 244 8.58 21.06 3.27
C SER A 244 8.29 19.60 2.95
N GLN A 245 7.97 19.27 1.70
CA GLN A 245 7.59 17.91 1.31
C GLN A 245 8.10 17.59 -0.09
N TYR A 246 8.50 16.34 -0.30
CA TYR A 246 8.83 15.78 -1.60
C TYR A 246 7.74 14.82 -2.07
N PHE A 247 7.32 14.99 -3.31
CA PHE A 247 6.37 14.16 -4.02
C PHE A 247 7.14 13.35 -5.06
N ILE A 248 7.11 12.02 -4.95
CA ILE A 248 7.57 11.13 -6.01
C ILE A 248 6.40 10.93 -6.96
N LEU A 249 6.58 11.30 -8.23
CA LEU A 249 5.61 11.06 -9.28
C LEU A 249 6.12 9.98 -10.22
N VAL A 250 5.20 9.13 -10.67
CA VAL A 250 5.44 8.12 -11.69
C VAL A 250 4.34 8.15 -12.74
N ARG A 251 4.60 7.59 -13.92
CA ARG A 251 3.64 7.47 -15.04
C ARG A 251 3.81 6.13 -15.72
N ASP A 252 2.82 5.64 -16.47
CA ASP A 252 2.94 4.33 -17.13
C ASP A 252 3.98 4.36 -18.27
N ASN A 253 4.02 5.46 -19.03
CA ASN A 253 4.94 5.71 -20.14
C ASN A 253 5.03 7.21 -20.45
N ASN A 254 5.80 7.59 -21.47
CA ASN A 254 6.05 8.99 -21.81
C ASN A 254 4.81 9.81 -22.22
N ASP A 255 3.74 9.14 -22.65
CA ASP A 255 2.47 9.74 -23.10
C ASP A 255 1.41 9.73 -21.99
N SER A 256 1.70 9.08 -20.85
CA SER A 256 0.80 8.99 -19.71
C SER A 256 0.98 10.17 -18.75
N PRO A 257 -0.09 10.61 -18.07
CA PRO A 257 0.00 11.69 -17.09
C PRO A 257 0.84 11.27 -15.88
N TRP A 258 1.53 12.23 -15.28
CA TRP A 258 2.17 12.02 -13.98
C TRP A 258 1.14 11.88 -12.86
N LEU A 259 1.39 10.95 -11.93
CA LEU A 259 0.58 10.74 -10.74
C LEU A 259 1.48 10.58 -9.51
N ILE A 260 1.01 11.05 -8.36
CA ILE A 260 1.74 11.00 -7.10
C ILE A 260 1.77 9.57 -6.58
N TRP A 261 2.95 8.97 -6.62
CA TRP A 261 3.22 7.64 -6.11
C TRP A 261 3.43 7.65 -4.60
N SER A 262 4.16 8.64 -4.08
CA SER A 262 4.47 8.73 -2.66
C SER A 262 4.80 10.15 -2.25
N GLU A 263 4.47 10.47 -1.01
CA GLU A 263 4.86 11.70 -0.34
C GLU A 263 5.89 11.40 0.76
N MET A 264 6.86 12.28 0.93
CA MET A 264 7.94 12.12 1.91
C MET A 264 8.39 13.48 2.45
N SER A 265 8.45 13.58 3.78
CA SER A 265 9.06 14.73 4.44
C SER A 265 10.59 14.68 4.30
N PRO A 266 11.28 15.82 4.15
CA PRO A 266 12.72 15.92 4.26
C PRO A 266 13.17 15.34 5.61
N SER A 267 14.23 14.54 5.57
CA SER A 267 14.90 13.99 6.77
C SER A 267 15.76 15.03 7.47
#